data_AF-A0A1S9ZTF3-F1
#
_entry.id   AF-A0A1S9ZTF3-F1
#
_cell.length_a   1.000
_cell.length_b   1.000
_cell.length_c   1.000
_cell.angle_alpha   90.00
_cell.angle_beta   90.00
_cell.angle_gamma   90.00
#
_symmetry.space_group_name_H-M   'P 1'
#
loop_
_entity.id
_entity.type
_entity.pdbx_description
1 polymer ?
#
loop_
_entity_poly.entity_id
_entity_poly.type
_entity_poly.pdbx_seq_one_letter_code
_entity_poly.pdbx_strand_id
1 'polypeptide(L)'
;MKELVKAKDDTMTGKNAKDRAKKFAEVTTSIDLIDQQILLLPKAVILDLSKTVLDPCTGDGRYLMRYLYHRLPSIKTADDLAQAVSTLYGVELQQENVTRARNNMLALSRAIAGHLGFKAPKLQKIINNNIRQGDFLHEPTF
;
A
#
# COMPACT_ATOMS: atom_id res chain seq x y z
N MET A 1 22.48 -10.61 2.35
CA MET A 1 21.08 -10.83 2.82
C MET A 1 20.77 -10.29 4.22
N LYS A 2 21.75 -10.19 5.15
CA LYS A 2 21.54 -9.54 6.46
C LYS A 2 21.71 -8.00 6.46
N GLU A 3 22.23 -7.42 5.38
CA GLU A 3 22.54 -5.99 5.28
C GLU A 3 21.38 -5.12 4.72
N LEU A 4 20.28 -5.74 4.26
CA LEU A 4 19.08 -5.03 3.81
C LEU A 4 18.06 -4.76 4.94
N VAL A 5 18.33 -5.25 6.15
CA VAL A 5 17.45 -5.11 7.33
C VAL A 5 17.91 -3.96 8.24
N LYS A 6 19.00 -3.25 7.88
CA LYS A 6 19.57 -2.15 8.67
C LYS A 6 19.38 -0.78 8.02
N ALA A 7 18.45 -0.65 7.09
CA ALA A 7 17.91 0.65 6.70
C ALA A 7 16.87 1.06 7.73
N LYS A 8 17.38 1.61 8.83
CA LYS A 8 16.75 2.53 9.79
C LYS A 8 15.23 2.46 9.87
N ASP A 9 14.79 2.20 11.10
CA ASP A 9 13.48 2.51 11.71
C ASP A 9 13.11 4.02 11.65
N ASP A 10 13.53 4.73 10.58
CA ASP A 10 13.40 6.16 10.32
C ASP A 10 12.27 6.48 9.31
N THR A 11 11.44 5.51 8.90
CA THR A 11 10.28 5.83 8.03
C THR A 11 9.07 6.41 8.79
N MET A 12 9.24 6.79 10.05
CA MET A 12 8.29 7.63 10.79
C MET A 12 8.78 9.08 10.99
N THR A 13 9.62 9.62 10.10
CA THR A 13 9.96 11.05 10.14
C THR A 13 8.86 11.93 9.55
N GLY A 14 7.72 11.98 10.23
CA GLY A 14 6.85 13.15 10.21
C GLY A 14 7.14 13.93 11.48
N LYS A 15 7.60 15.18 11.37
CA LYS A 15 7.90 16.10 12.48
C LYS A 15 6.73 16.29 13.50
N ASN A 16 5.58 15.65 13.27
CA ASN A 16 4.30 15.82 13.94
C ASN A 16 3.60 14.48 14.32
N ALA A 17 4.27 13.31 14.32
CA ALA A 17 3.60 12.02 14.56
C ALA A 17 2.84 11.98 15.92
N LYS A 18 3.46 12.50 16.98
CA LYS A 18 2.82 12.63 18.31
C LYS A 18 1.62 13.59 18.28
N ASP A 19 1.72 14.68 17.53
CA ASP A 19 0.63 15.66 17.39
C ASP A 19 -0.53 15.10 16.57
N ARG A 20 -0.25 14.31 15.53
CA ARG A 20 -1.26 13.62 14.73
C ARG A 20 -1.94 12.50 15.51
N ALA A 21 -1.19 11.72 16.29
CA ALA A 21 -1.77 10.75 17.21
C ALA A 21 -2.69 11.44 18.22
N LYS A 22 -2.27 12.58 18.78
CA LYS A 22 -3.08 13.34 19.73
C LYS A 22 -4.32 13.99 19.09
N LYS A 23 -4.19 14.55 17.89
CA LYS A 23 -5.24 15.34 17.24
C LYS A 23 -6.23 14.50 16.44
N PHE A 24 -5.74 13.44 15.79
CA PHE A 24 -6.48 12.63 14.83
C PHE A 24 -6.57 11.16 15.23
N ALA A 25 -6.03 10.76 16.40
CA ALA A 25 -5.95 9.37 16.83
C ALA A 25 -5.26 8.47 15.80
N GLU A 26 -4.31 9.02 15.03
CA GLU A 26 -3.57 8.26 14.03
C GLU A 26 -2.64 7.25 14.72
N VAL A 27 -2.85 5.97 14.41
CA VAL A 27 -2.05 4.86 14.91
C VAL A 27 -1.36 4.18 13.73
N THR A 28 -0.07 3.90 13.89
CA THR A 28 0.72 3.22 12.87
C THR A 28 0.87 1.75 13.24
N THR A 29 0.26 0.86 12.46
CA THR A 29 0.41 -0.58 12.62
C THR A 29 1.85 -1.00 12.29
N SER A 30 2.45 -1.83 13.15
CA SER A 30 3.79 -2.37 12.90
C SER A 30 3.78 -3.34 11.73
N ILE A 31 4.87 -3.38 10.96
CA ILE A 31 4.98 -4.25 9.79
C ILE A 31 4.91 -5.72 10.18
N ASP A 32 5.51 -6.10 11.31
CA ASP A 32 5.49 -7.48 11.82
C ASP A 32 4.06 -7.95 12.10
N LEU A 33 3.22 -7.09 12.70
CA LEU A 33 1.82 -7.43 12.97
C LEU A 33 1.02 -7.58 11.68
N ILE A 34 1.23 -6.67 10.71
CA ILE A 34 0.60 -6.76 9.39
C ILE A 34 0.96 -8.08 8.70
N ASP A 35 2.24 -8.44 8.71
CA ASP A 35 2.71 -9.67 8.09
C ASP A 35 2.13 -10.91 8.76
N GLN A 36 2.09 -10.93 10.10
CA GLN A 36 1.44 -12.01 10.85
C GLN A 36 -0.02 -12.18 10.45
N GLN A 37 -0.77 -11.07 10.28
CA GLN A 37 -2.17 -11.12 9.89
C GLN A 37 -2.36 -11.56 8.44
N ILE A 38 -1.55 -11.09 7.50
CA ILE A 38 -1.61 -11.51 6.09
C ILE A 38 -1.34 -13.03 5.99
N LEU A 39 -0.37 -13.53 6.75
CA LEU A 39 0.00 -14.95 6.75
C LEU A 39 -1.04 -15.89 7.39
N LEU A 40 -2.12 -15.35 7.99
CA LEU A 40 -3.30 -16.16 8.37
C LEU A 40 -4.10 -16.61 7.14
N LEU A 41 -3.98 -15.92 6.01
CA LEU A 41 -4.66 -16.29 4.77
C LEU A 41 -3.93 -17.43 4.06
N PRO A 42 -4.65 -18.30 3.32
CA PRO A 42 -4.01 -19.32 2.51
C PRO A 42 -3.06 -18.68 1.49
N LYS A 43 -1.84 -19.22 1.38
CA LYS A 43 -0.81 -18.71 0.44
C LYS A 43 -1.31 -18.61 -1.00
N ALA A 44 -2.15 -19.55 -1.45
CA ALA A 44 -2.76 -19.53 -2.77
C ALA A 44 -3.64 -18.28 -3.01
N VAL A 45 -4.32 -17.78 -1.98
CA VAL A 45 -5.14 -16.56 -2.07
C VAL A 45 -4.25 -15.32 -2.18
N ILE A 46 -3.15 -15.29 -1.42
CA ILE A 46 -2.22 -14.15 -1.42
C ILE A 46 -1.52 -14.03 -2.78
N LEU A 47 -1.05 -15.16 -3.33
CA LEU A 47 -0.29 -15.23 -4.57
C LEU A 47 -1.13 -15.09 -5.84
N ASP A 48 -2.46 -15.27 -5.76
CA ASP A 48 -3.37 -15.07 -6.88
C ASP A 48 -3.61 -13.56 -7.11
N LEU A 49 -3.05 -13.05 -8.21
CA LEU A 49 -3.11 -11.63 -8.58
C LEU A 49 -4.51 -11.18 -9.01
N SER A 50 -5.45 -12.11 -9.22
CA SER A 50 -6.85 -11.81 -9.51
C SER A 50 -7.69 -11.55 -8.26
N LYS A 51 -7.20 -11.93 -7.06
CA LYS A 51 -7.94 -11.75 -5.82
C LYS A 51 -7.94 -10.30 -5.37
N THR A 52 -9.12 -9.78 -5.10
CA THR A 52 -9.29 -8.42 -4.58
C THR A 52 -9.00 -8.35 -3.09
N VAL A 53 -8.30 -7.30 -2.68
CA VAL A 53 -8.06 -6.94 -1.28
C VAL A 53 -8.59 -5.53 -1.06
N LEU A 54 -9.30 -5.34 0.04
CA LEU A 54 -9.78 -4.04 0.50
C LEU A 54 -9.22 -3.77 1.88
N ASP A 55 -8.56 -2.62 2.03
CA ASP A 55 -8.24 -2.02 3.31
C ASP A 55 -9.18 -0.82 3.55
N PRO A 56 -10.21 -0.96 4.41
CA PRO A 56 -11.23 0.07 4.59
C PRO A 56 -10.73 1.28 5.40
N CYS A 57 -9.55 1.18 6.03
CA CYS A 57 -8.97 2.22 6.87
C CYS A 57 -7.48 2.35 6.58
N THR A 58 -7.15 2.66 5.33
CA THR A 58 -5.82 2.37 4.79
C THR A 58 -4.69 3.24 5.32
N GLY A 59 -5.00 4.38 5.95
CA GLY A 59 -3.99 5.27 6.48
C GLY A 59 -2.97 5.66 5.42
N ASP A 60 -1.69 5.37 5.68
CA ASP A 60 -0.57 5.60 4.75
C ASP A 60 -0.30 4.43 3.77
N GLY A 61 -1.20 3.44 3.70
CA GLY A 61 -1.19 2.35 2.72
C GLY A 61 -0.39 1.10 3.11
N ARG A 62 0.04 0.96 4.37
CA ARG A 62 0.92 -0.14 4.80
C ARG A 62 0.39 -1.55 4.49
N TYR A 63 -0.88 -1.86 4.74
CA TYR A 63 -1.41 -3.19 4.39
C TYR A 63 -1.33 -3.44 2.90
N LEU A 64 -1.73 -2.48 2.06
CA LEU A 64 -1.68 -2.62 0.60
C LEU A 64 -0.25 -2.85 0.11
N MET A 65 0.72 -2.14 0.68
CA MET A 65 2.14 -2.34 0.38
C MET A 65 2.60 -3.75 0.76
N ARG A 66 2.21 -4.24 1.94
CA ARG A 66 2.58 -5.59 2.38
C ARG A 66 1.90 -6.68 1.56
N TYR A 67 0.64 -6.52 1.18
CA TYR A 67 -0.01 -7.43 0.22
C TYR A 67 0.74 -7.48 -1.11
N LEU A 68 1.13 -6.32 -1.66
CA LEU A 68 1.93 -6.28 -2.90
C LEU A 68 3.29 -6.95 -2.71
N TYR A 69 3.93 -6.75 -1.56
CA TYR A 69 5.20 -7.40 -1.23
C TYR A 69 5.08 -8.93 -1.18
N HIS A 70 4.03 -9.47 -0.53
CA HIS A 70 3.81 -10.92 -0.49
C HIS A 70 3.42 -11.51 -1.85
N ARG A 71 2.93 -10.69 -2.78
CA ARG A 71 2.64 -11.05 -4.18
C ARG A 71 3.86 -11.08 -5.09
N LEU A 72 5.01 -10.55 -4.68
CA LEU A 72 6.23 -10.50 -5.50
C LEU A 72 6.60 -11.82 -6.18
N PRO A 73 6.49 -13.00 -5.54
CA PRO A 73 6.81 -14.26 -6.20
C PRO A 73 5.99 -14.53 -7.47
N SER A 74 4.76 -14.00 -7.57
CA SER A 74 3.87 -14.16 -8.71
C SER A 74 4.06 -13.10 -9.80
N ILE A 75 4.83 -12.04 -9.54
CA ILE A 75 5.02 -10.92 -10.49
C ILE A 75 6.26 -11.19 -11.34
N LYS A 76 6.08 -11.36 -12.65
CA LYS A 76 7.17 -11.58 -13.62
C LYS A 76 7.21 -10.53 -14.72
N THR A 77 6.07 -9.92 -15.00
CA THR A 77 5.89 -8.96 -16.09
C THR A 77 5.29 -7.65 -15.60
N ALA A 78 5.30 -6.64 -16.46
CA ALA A 78 4.62 -5.37 -16.22
C ALA A 78 3.10 -5.56 -16.06
N ASP A 79 2.51 -6.51 -16.80
CA ASP A 79 1.08 -6.81 -16.71
C ASP A 79 0.73 -7.53 -15.41
N ASP A 80 1.58 -8.43 -14.92
CA ASP A 80 1.41 -9.03 -13.59
C ASP A 80 1.42 -7.97 -12.49
N LEU A 81 2.37 -7.02 -12.55
CA LEU A 81 2.42 -5.93 -11.58
C LEU A 81 1.18 -5.04 -11.67
N ALA A 82 0.74 -4.71 -12.89
CA ALA A 82 -0.48 -3.93 -13.09
C ALA A 82 -1.71 -4.67 -12.55
N GLN A 83 -1.81 -5.98 -12.76
CA GLN A 83 -2.87 -6.84 -12.24
C GLN A 83 -2.81 -6.97 -10.70
N ALA A 84 -1.62 -7.10 -10.14
CA ALA A 84 -1.41 -7.16 -8.69
C ALA A 84 -1.85 -5.88 -8.00
N VAL A 85 -1.60 -4.72 -8.61
CA VAL A 85 -1.97 -3.40 -8.09
C VAL A 85 -3.43 -3.07 -8.37
N SER A 86 -4.00 -3.51 -9.49
CA SER A 86 -5.40 -3.24 -9.85
C SER A 86 -6.41 -3.92 -8.93
N THR A 87 -5.99 -4.92 -8.18
CA THR A 87 -6.83 -5.65 -7.22
C THR A 87 -6.63 -5.20 -5.77
N LEU A 88 -5.84 -4.16 -5.51
CA LEU A 88 -5.63 -3.59 -4.18
C LEU A 88 -6.42 -2.29 -4.06
N TYR A 89 -7.35 -2.23 -3.10
CA TYR A 89 -8.23 -1.08 -2.85
C TYR A 89 -8.04 -0.55 -1.44
N GLY A 90 -8.02 0.77 -1.31
CA GLY A 90 -7.89 1.45 -0.03
C GLY A 90 -8.93 2.54 0.12
N VAL A 91 -9.59 2.60 1.27
CA VAL A 91 -10.44 3.73 1.66
C VAL A 91 -9.81 4.39 2.87
N GLU A 92 -9.79 5.71 2.88
CA GLU A 92 -9.21 6.50 3.97
C GLU A 92 -9.97 7.80 4.13
N LEU A 93 -10.16 8.25 5.37
CA LEU A 93 -10.94 9.45 5.67
C LEU A 93 -10.16 10.73 5.35
N GLN A 94 -8.86 10.77 5.66
CA GLN A 94 -8.07 11.99 5.53
C GLN A 94 -7.38 12.07 4.16
N GLN A 95 -7.64 13.12 3.38
CA GLN A 95 -7.04 13.29 2.05
C GLN A 95 -5.49 13.31 2.06
N GLU A 96 -4.87 13.78 3.14
CA GLU A 96 -3.42 13.68 3.29
C GLU A 96 -2.95 12.23 3.35
N ASN A 97 -3.63 11.38 4.13
CA ASN A 97 -3.33 9.96 4.25
C ASN A 97 -3.56 9.24 2.90
N VAL A 98 -4.66 9.54 2.21
CA VAL A 98 -4.90 9.08 0.83
C VAL A 98 -3.71 9.40 -0.08
N THR A 99 -3.19 10.62 0.00
CA THR A 99 -2.04 11.06 -0.81
C THR A 99 -0.76 10.31 -0.44
N ARG A 100 -0.51 10.11 0.87
CA ARG A 100 0.63 9.31 1.35
C ARG A 100 0.53 7.85 0.91
N ALA A 101 -0.64 7.22 1.05
CA ALA A 101 -0.90 5.85 0.58
C ALA A 101 -0.64 5.68 -0.92
N ARG A 102 -1.15 6.61 -1.74
CA ARG A 102 -0.92 6.60 -3.20
C ARG A 102 0.58 6.73 -3.52
N ASN A 103 1.28 7.65 -2.87
CA ASN A 103 2.71 7.87 -3.10
C ASN A 103 3.55 6.65 -2.68
N ASN A 104 3.25 6.07 -1.51
CA ASN A 104 3.92 4.89 -0.99
C ASN A 104 3.72 3.68 -1.90
N MET A 105 2.49 3.43 -2.34
CA MET A 105 2.17 2.36 -3.29
C MET A 105 2.86 2.58 -4.64
N LEU A 106 2.90 3.81 -5.15
CA LEU A 106 3.56 4.13 -6.41
C LEU A 106 5.07 3.96 -6.32
N ALA A 107 5.69 4.38 -5.21
CA ALA A 107 7.12 4.21 -4.95
C ALA A 107 7.50 2.73 -4.90
N LEU A 108 6.77 1.92 -4.13
CA LEU A 108 7.00 0.48 -4.05
C LEU A 108 6.82 -0.18 -5.43
N SER A 109 5.73 0.12 -6.13
CA SER A 109 5.45 -0.48 -7.44
C SER A 109 6.54 -0.12 -8.47
N ARG A 110 7.06 1.11 -8.45
CA ARG A 110 8.18 1.54 -9.31
C ARG A 110 9.49 0.84 -8.93
N ALA A 111 9.75 0.65 -7.64
CA ALA A 111 10.92 -0.09 -7.18
C ALA A 111 10.89 -1.56 -7.66
N ILE A 112 9.72 -2.20 -7.59
CA ILE A 112 9.50 -3.56 -8.11
C ILE A 112 9.74 -3.61 -9.61
N ALA A 113 9.12 -2.71 -10.38
CA ALA A 113 9.27 -2.65 -11.83
C ALA A 113 10.74 -2.44 -12.24
N GLY A 114 11.44 -1.52 -11.57
CA GLY A 114 12.87 -1.27 -11.80
C GLY A 114 13.74 -2.47 -11.47
N HIS A 115 13.47 -3.17 -10.37
CA HIS A 115 14.19 -4.39 -9.99
C HIS A 115 13.99 -5.53 -10.98
N LEU A 116 12.78 -5.66 -11.55
CA LEU A 116 12.45 -6.67 -12.55
C LEU A 116 12.76 -6.25 -14.00
N GLY A 117 13.30 -5.03 -14.20
CA GLY A 117 13.78 -4.57 -15.50
C GLY A 117 12.69 -4.15 -16.49
N PHE A 118 11.48 -3.80 -16.03
CA PHE A 118 10.40 -3.34 -16.91
C PHE A 118 9.85 -1.97 -16.51
N LYS A 119 9.17 -1.31 -17.45
CA LYS A 119 8.41 -0.07 -17.21
C LYS A 119 6.94 -0.40 -17.00
N ALA A 120 6.28 0.34 -16.11
CA ALA A 120 4.87 0.13 -15.79
C ALA A 120 4.12 1.49 -15.76
N PRO A 121 3.83 2.09 -16.94
CA PRO A 121 3.30 3.46 -17.04
C PRO A 121 1.88 3.62 -16.49
N LYS A 122 1.10 2.54 -16.43
CA LYS A 122 -0.32 2.56 -16.02
C LYS A 122 -0.53 2.63 -14.50
N LEU A 123 0.51 2.39 -13.70
CA LEU A 123 0.38 2.20 -12.24
C LEU A 123 -0.22 3.40 -11.52
N GLN A 124 0.20 4.62 -11.87
CA GLN A 124 -0.30 5.82 -11.20
C GLN A 124 -1.81 6.00 -11.39
N LYS A 125 -2.31 5.74 -12.61
CA LYS A 125 -3.75 5.81 -12.90
C LYS A 125 -4.53 4.76 -12.09
N ILE A 126 -4.02 3.54 -12.01
CA ILE A 126 -4.63 2.45 -11.24
C ILE A 126 -4.69 2.81 -9.75
N ILE A 127 -3.57 3.23 -9.17
CA ILE A 127 -3.45 3.58 -7.75
C ILE A 127 -4.38 4.74 -7.38
N ASN A 128 -4.44 5.79 -8.22
CA ASN A 128 -5.34 6.92 -7.98
C ASN A 128 -6.82 6.51 -8.04
N ASN A 129 -7.15 5.53 -8.87
CA ASN A 129 -8.51 5.01 -8.97
C ASN A 129 -8.91 4.14 -7.78
N ASN A 130 -7.98 3.33 -7.27
CA ASN A 130 -8.28 2.31 -6.27
C ASN A 130 -8.13 2.77 -4.81
N ILE A 131 -7.33 3.81 -4.57
CA ILE A 131 -7.18 4.41 -3.24
C ILE A 131 -7.95 5.71 -3.21
N ARG A 132 -9.03 5.78 -2.42
CA ARG A 132 -9.99 6.89 -2.44
C ARG A 132 -10.21 7.47 -1.05
N GLN A 133 -10.55 8.76 -1.02
CA GLN A 133 -11.06 9.39 0.19
C GLN A 133 -12.50 8.94 0.41
N GLY A 134 -12.79 8.39 1.58
CA GLY A 134 -14.14 8.02 2.02
C GLY A 134 -14.74 9.12 2.90
N ASP A 135 -14.84 10.34 2.39
CA ASP A 135 -15.47 11.46 3.11
C ASP A 135 -16.95 11.53 2.74
N PHE A 136 -17.82 11.20 3.69
CA PHE A 136 -19.27 11.20 3.53
C PHE A 136 -19.94 12.44 4.14
N LEU A 137 -19.15 13.41 4.63
CA LEU A 137 -19.67 14.66 5.20
C LEU A 137 -19.80 15.76 4.15
N HIS A 138 -19.17 15.59 3.00
CA HIS A 138 -19.19 16.52 1.87
C HIS A 138 -19.75 15.82 0.63
N GLU A 139 -20.43 16.56 -0.24
CA GLU A 139 -20.91 15.99 -1.50
C GLU A 139 -19.72 15.49 -2.35
N PRO A 140 -19.87 14.34 -3.02
CA PRO A 140 -18.81 13.85 -3.88
C PRO A 140 -18.60 14.82 -5.04
N THR A 141 -17.37 15.31 -5.20
CA THR A 141 -16.95 16.03 -6.41
C THR A 141 -16.55 14.98 -7.45
N PHE A 142 -17.44 14.72 -8.41
CA PHE A 142 -17.24 13.78 -9.52
C PHE A 142 -16.48 14.40 -10.68
#